data_AF-A0A5N8X1U4-F1
#
_entry.id   AF-A0A5N8X1U4-F1
#
_cell.length_a   1.000
_cell.length_b   1.000
_cell.length_c   1.000
_cell.angle_alpha   90.00
_cell.angle_beta   90.00
_cell.angle_gamma   90.00
#
_symmetry.space_group_name_H-M   'P 1'
#
loop_
_entity.id
_entity.type
_entity.pdbx_description
1 polymer ?
#
loop_
_entity_poly.entity_id
_entity_poly.type
_entity_poly.pdbx_seq_one_letter_code
_entity_poly.pdbx_strand_id
1 'polypeptide(L)'
;MDKVIEPGTSRTEGDTHTLHFTLHLPHPVERVWPVVAGHGDGLRDWLAAADTFEPHLGGAVALRWLNTGPEGEAVPGRITAWDVERVAEYTLEGFHGRIRFHVEPYGERGTTLRFTNEIRGDDELRRDCLAAWHLHLEYLAEALDGNPVDWRSWTPDRFEELRETYAQ
;
A
#
# COMPACT_ATOMS: atom_id res chain seq x y z
N MET A 1 -19.91 -3.40 13.38
CA MET A 1 -18.75 -3.99 12.70
C MET A 1 -17.76 -2.87 12.54
N ASP A 2 -16.66 -2.90 13.28
CA ASP A 2 -15.64 -1.86 13.14
C ASP A 2 -15.09 -1.93 11.72
N LYS A 3 -14.99 -0.78 11.05
CA LYS A 3 -14.50 -0.70 9.68
C LYS A 3 -13.02 -1.10 9.70
N VAL A 4 -12.64 -2.09 8.90
CA VAL A 4 -11.24 -2.58 8.83
C VAL A 4 -10.27 -1.47 8.42
N ILE A 5 -10.73 -0.51 7.61
CA ILE A 5 -9.94 0.62 7.09
C ILE A 5 -10.58 1.93 7.55
N GLU A 6 -9.87 2.73 8.34
CA GLU A 6 -10.29 4.09 8.68
C GLU A 6 -10.26 5.00 7.43
N PRO A 7 -11.08 6.06 7.35
CA PRO A 7 -10.99 7.01 6.25
C PRO A 7 -9.58 7.59 6.13
N GLY A 8 -8.99 7.45 4.94
CA GLY A 8 -7.69 8.05 4.64
C GLY A 8 -7.68 9.57 4.84
N THR A 9 -6.58 10.09 5.37
CA THR A 9 -6.36 11.53 5.56
C THR A 9 -5.07 11.96 4.90
N SER A 10 -4.87 13.26 4.73
CA SER A 10 -3.59 13.78 4.23
C SER A 10 -3.22 15.11 4.89
N ARG A 11 -1.91 15.35 4.98
CA ARG A 11 -1.31 16.63 5.34
C ARG A 11 -0.54 17.17 4.14
N THR A 12 -0.68 18.46 3.86
CA THR A 12 0.00 19.13 2.74
C THR A 12 0.97 20.17 3.26
N GLU A 13 2.20 20.15 2.74
CA GLU A 13 3.25 21.14 2.98
C GLU A 13 3.89 21.54 1.65
N GLY A 14 3.53 22.72 1.12
CA GLY A 14 3.94 23.11 -0.23
C GLY A 14 3.34 22.17 -1.29
N ASP A 15 4.20 21.57 -2.11
CA ASP A 15 3.84 20.57 -3.13
C ASP A 15 3.90 19.13 -2.59
N THR A 16 4.22 18.95 -1.31
CA THR A 16 4.39 17.63 -0.70
C THR A 16 3.11 17.24 0.05
N HIS A 17 2.57 16.07 -0.26
CA HIS A 17 1.40 15.51 0.38
C HIS A 17 1.78 14.22 1.10
N THR A 18 1.47 14.13 2.39
CA THR A 18 1.60 12.89 3.17
C THR A 18 0.22 12.32 3.44
N LEU A 19 -0.08 11.18 2.86
CA LEU A 19 -1.29 10.40 3.04
C LEU A 19 -1.13 9.48 4.24
N HIS A 20 -2.21 9.27 4.99
CA HIS A 20 -2.25 8.43 6.19
C HIS A 20 -3.47 7.54 6.19
N PHE A 21 -3.27 6.25 6.48
CA PHE A 21 -4.33 5.28 6.72
C PHE A 21 -4.00 4.43 7.95
N THR A 22 -5.04 4.05 8.68
CA THR A 22 -4.97 3.06 9.76
C THR A 22 -5.90 1.92 9.44
N LEU A 23 -5.40 0.69 9.54
CA LEU A 23 -6.19 -0.52 9.41
C LEU A 23 -6.15 -1.31 10.71
N HIS A 24 -7.28 -1.91 11.07
CA HIS A 24 -7.40 -2.87 12.16
C HIS A 24 -7.69 -4.24 11.57
N LEU A 25 -6.63 -5.00 11.31
CA LEU A 25 -6.68 -6.29 10.64
C LEU A 25 -6.94 -7.41 11.68
N PRO A 26 -7.92 -8.30 11.48
CA PRO A 26 -8.19 -9.42 12.39
C PRO A 26 -7.21 -10.59 12.22
N HIS A 27 -5.95 -10.28 11.91
CA HIS A 27 -4.88 -11.22 11.64
C HIS A 27 -3.65 -10.88 12.49
N PRO A 28 -2.91 -11.88 12.99
CA PRO A 28 -1.72 -11.64 13.80
C PRO A 28 -0.58 -11.10 12.92
N VAL A 29 0.39 -10.41 13.54
CA VAL A 29 1.49 -9.74 12.83
C VAL A 29 2.27 -10.71 11.95
N GLU A 30 2.44 -11.96 12.40
CA GLU A 30 3.15 -13.02 11.69
C GLU A 30 2.47 -13.42 10.37
N ARG A 31 1.16 -13.14 10.23
CA ARG A 31 0.41 -13.31 8.98
C ARG A 31 0.41 -12.05 8.12
N VAL A 32 0.32 -10.87 8.74
CA VAL A 32 0.28 -9.59 8.02
C VAL A 32 1.65 -9.21 7.45
N TRP A 33 2.70 -9.37 8.24
CA TRP A 33 4.05 -8.91 7.92
C TRP A 33 4.57 -9.48 6.60
N PRO A 34 4.54 -10.80 6.32
CA PRO A 34 5.04 -11.33 5.05
C PRO A 34 4.36 -10.73 3.81
N VAL A 35 3.07 -10.37 3.92
CA VAL A 35 2.26 -9.81 2.82
C VAL A 35 2.65 -8.37 2.50
N VAL A 36 2.88 -7.53 3.52
CA VAL A 36 3.27 -6.12 3.33
C VAL A 36 4.78 -5.93 3.14
N ALA A 37 5.59 -6.89 3.61
CA ALA A 37 7.04 -6.88 3.52
C ALA A 37 7.57 -7.55 2.23
N GLY A 38 6.70 -7.98 1.31
CA GLY A 38 7.12 -8.57 0.04
C GLY A 38 7.84 -9.89 0.14
N HIS A 39 7.50 -10.72 1.14
CA HIS A 39 8.02 -12.08 1.21
C HIS A 39 7.29 -12.96 0.17
N GLY A 40 8.05 -13.60 -0.72
CA GLY A 40 7.48 -14.41 -1.80
C GLY A 40 6.57 -13.58 -2.70
N ASP A 41 5.34 -14.05 -2.93
CA ASP A 41 4.34 -13.36 -3.74
C ASP A 41 3.48 -12.34 -2.95
N GLY A 42 3.83 -12.02 -1.69
CA GLY A 42 2.96 -11.24 -0.80
C GLY A 42 2.45 -9.91 -1.35
N LEU A 43 3.29 -9.12 -2.03
CA LEU A 43 2.86 -7.86 -2.67
C LEU A 43 2.01 -8.10 -3.93
N ARG A 44 2.19 -9.22 -4.61
CA ARG A 44 1.51 -9.55 -5.86
C ARG A 44 0.01 -9.74 -5.64
N ASP A 45 -0.39 -10.20 -4.47
CA ASP A 45 -1.78 -10.51 -4.17
C ASP A 45 -2.68 -9.27 -4.01
N TRP A 46 -2.10 -8.08 -3.81
CA TRP A 46 -2.88 -6.87 -3.49
C TRP A 46 -2.32 -5.55 -4.05
N LEU A 47 -1.02 -5.46 -4.38
CA LEU A 47 -0.36 -4.22 -4.79
C LEU A 47 0.23 -4.30 -6.20
N ALA A 48 1.29 -5.10 -6.36
CA ALA A 48 2.19 -5.04 -7.51
C ALA A 48 3.04 -6.31 -7.59
N ALA A 49 3.52 -6.63 -8.79
CA ALA A 49 4.61 -7.60 -8.94
C ALA A 49 5.94 -6.93 -8.56
N ALA A 50 6.71 -7.59 -7.69
CA ALA A 50 8.06 -7.15 -7.36
C ALA A 50 9.08 -7.84 -8.29
N ASP A 51 9.68 -7.08 -9.21
CA ASP A 51 10.76 -7.57 -10.06
C ASP A 51 12.07 -7.70 -9.29
N THR A 52 12.24 -6.85 -8.30
CA THR A 52 13.35 -6.87 -7.35
C THR A 52 12.83 -6.38 -6.02
N PHE A 53 13.18 -7.07 -4.94
CA PHE A 53 12.86 -6.66 -3.58
C PHE A 53 13.92 -7.23 -2.64
N GLU A 54 14.84 -6.37 -2.20
CA GLU A 54 15.93 -6.75 -1.29
C GLU A 54 15.58 -6.26 0.13
N PRO A 55 15.05 -7.13 1.03
CA PRO A 55 14.42 -6.73 2.29
C PRO A 55 15.45 -6.37 3.39
N HIS A 56 16.21 -5.30 3.16
CA HIS A 56 17.15 -4.72 4.10
C HIS A 56 17.37 -3.24 3.78
N LEU A 57 17.87 -2.47 4.74
CA LEU A 57 18.19 -1.05 4.54
C LEU A 57 19.13 -0.87 3.32
N GLY A 58 18.76 0.03 2.41
CA GLY A 58 19.49 0.31 1.18
C GLY A 58 19.29 -0.68 0.05
N GLY A 59 18.53 -1.77 0.26
CA GLY A 59 18.23 -2.76 -0.77
C GLY A 59 17.41 -2.19 -1.92
N ALA A 60 17.61 -2.74 -3.12
CA ALA A 60 16.89 -2.35 -4.32
C ALA A 60 15.41 -2.82 -4.27
N VAL A 61 14.53 -1.99 -4.83
CA VAL A 61 13.11 -2.31 -5.05
C VAL A 61 12.76 -1.96 -6.49
N ALA A 62 11.99 -2.81 -7.17
CA ALA A 62 11.39 -2.49 -8.45
C ALA A 62 9.97 -3.08 -8.50
N LEU A 63 8.95 -2.21 -8.53
CA LEU A 63 7.55 -2.63 -8.48
C LEU A 63 6.85 -2.34 -9.81
N ARG A 64 6.14 -3.34 -10.33
CA ARG A 64 5.26 -3.21 -11.49
C ARG A 64 3.81 -3.32 -11.05
N TRP A 65 3.06 -2.24 -11.26
CA TRP A 65 1.63 -2.21 -10.97
C TRP A 65 0.86 -3.14 -11.90
N LEU A 66 -0.05 -3.92 -11.31
CA LEU A 66 -0.80 -4.95 -12.04
C LEU A 66 -2.16 -4.45 -12.52
N ASN A 67 -2.68 -3.37 -11.93
CA ASN A 67 -3.88 -2.66 -12.38
C ASN A 67 -3.65 -1.79 -13.63
N THR A 68 -2.42 -1.71 -14.14
CA THR A 68 -2.09 -1.06 -15.42
C THR A 68 -1.87 -2.07 -16.57
N GLY A 69 -2.12 -3.36 -16.31
CA GLY A 69 -1.90 -4.46 -17.27
C GLY A 69 -0.52 -5.12 -17.14
N PRO A 70 -0.32 -6.30 -17.77
CA PRO A 70 0.88 -7.12 -17.59
C PRO A 70 2.15 -6.54 -18.24
N GLU A 71 2.00 -5.58 -19.15
CA GLU A 71 3.10 -4.95 -19.88
C GLU A 71 3.65 -3.70 -19.19
N GLY A 72 3.17 -3.39 -17.97
CA GLY A 72 3.67 -2.24 -17.20
C GLY A 72 5.18 -2.31 -16.96
N GLU A 73 5.83 -1.15 -16.98
CA GLU A 73 7.23 -1.03 -16.60
C GLU A 73 7.37 -1.06 -15.07
N ALA A 74 8.41 -1.73 -14.57
CA ALA A 74 8.71 -1.71 -13.14
C ALA A 74 9.32 -0.36 -12.76
N VAL A 75 8.78 0.27 -11.72
CA VAL A 75 9.30 1.52 -11.17
C VAL A 75 10.39 1.18 -10.15
N PRO A 76 11.64 1.63 -10.37
CA PRO A 76 12.75 1.34 -9.47
C PRO A 76 12.72 2.23 -8.23
N GLY A 77 13.48 1.80 -7.21
CA GLY A 77 13.48 2.40 -5.89
C GLY A 77 14.48 1.76 -4.93
N ARG A 78 14.37 2.12 -3.66
CA ARG A 78 15.24 1.65 -2.57
C ARG A 78 14.51 1.57 -1.24
N ILE A 79 14.86 0.57 -0.43
CA ILE A 79 14.44 0.45 0.97
C ILE A 79 15.15 1.52 1.80
N THR A 80 14.37 2.35 2.49
CA THR A 80 14.86 3.47 3.32
C THR A 80 14.71 3.22 4.82
N ALA A 81 13.87 2.26 5.23
CA ALA A 81 13.85 1.72 6.58
C ALA A 81 13.39 0.26 6.58
N TRP A 82 14.00 -0.55 7.44
CA TRP A 82 13.66 -1.95 7.60
C TRP A 82 13.82 -2.38 9.06
N ASP A 83 12.70 -2.70 9.71
CA ASP A 83 12.67 -3.33 11.03
C ASP A 83 11.81 -4.59 10.90
N VAL A 84 12.43 -5.75 11.10
CA VAL A 84 11.79 -7.06 10.86
C VAL A 84 10.54 -7.17 11.73
N GLU A 85 9.44 -7.62 11.13
CA GLU A 85 8.11 -7.75 11.78
C GLU A 85 7.50 -6.44 12.28
N ARG A 86 8.03 -5.27 11.86
CA ARG A 86 7.50 -3.96 12.25
C ARG A 86 7.41 -2.95 11.13
N VAL A 87 8.51 -2.69 10.41
CA VAL A 87 8.61 -1.55 9.48
C VAL A 87 9.18 -1.98 8.13
N ALA A 88 8.40 -1.75 7.08
CA ALA A 88 8.88 -1.77 5.70
C ALA A 88 8.69 -0.37 5.10
N GLU A 89 9.79 0.29 4.71
CA GLU A 89 9.74 1.58 4.04
C GLU A 89 10.64 1.59 2.81
N TYR A 90 10.10 2.09 1.70
CA TYR A 90 10.86 2.29 0.47
C TYR A 90 10.41 3.54 -0.27
N THR A 91 11.32 4.06 -1.09
CA THR A 91 11.02 5.09 -2.09
C THR A 91 10.94 4.46 -3.46
N LEU A 92 10.04 4.96 -4.30
CA LEU A 92 9.94 4.64 -5.72
C LEU A 92 10.09 5.92 -6.53
N GLU A 93 10.68 5.80 -7.72
CA GLU A 93 10.84 6.91 -8.65
C GLU A 93 9.49 7.45 -9.16
N GLY A 94 9.52 8.64 -9.77
CA GLY A 94 8.32 9.32 -10.26
C GLY A 94 7.41 9.80 -9.13
N PHE A 95 6.10 9.72 -9.35
CA PHE A 95 5.10 10.27 -8.43
C PHE A 95 4.80 9.36 -7.23
N HIS A 96 5.23 8.09 -7.27
CA HIS A 96 4.92 7.11 -6.22
C HIS A 96 5.56 7.46 -4.87
N GLY A 97 6.70 8.15 -4.88
CA GLY A 97 7.30 8.75 -3.70
C GLY A 97 7.70 7.73 -2.63
N ARG A 98 7.50 8.07 -1.35
CA ARG A 98 7.87 7.21 -0.22
C ARG A 98 6.65 6.46 0.30
N ILE A 99 6.80 5.16 0.51
CA ILE A 99 5.76 4.26 1.02
C ILE A 99 6.27 3.64 2.32
N ARG A 100 5.44 3.65 3.36
CA ARG A 100 5.77 3.06 4.65
C ARG A 100 4.61 2.25 5.20
N PHE A 101 4.93 1.03 5.61
CA PHE A 101 4.08 0.18 6.42
C PHE A 101 4.69 0.07 7.81
N HIS A 102 3.88 0.31 8.84
CA HIS A 102 4.23 0.04 10.23
C HIS A 102 3.15 -0.83 10.86
N VAL A 103 3.53 -2.03 11.29
CA VAL A 103 2.62 -3.00 11.92
C VAL A 103 2.88 -3.09 13.42
N GLU A 104 1.81 -3.14 14.19
CA GLU A 104 1.82 -3.29 15.64
C GLU A 104 0.73 -4.30 16.05
N PRO A 105 0.96 -5.16 17.05
CA PRO A 105 -0.10 -6.02 17.58
C PRO A 105 -1.30 -5.22 18.07
N TYR A 106 -2.51 -5.72 17.79
CA TYR A 106 -3.77 -5.13 18.22
C TYR A 106 -4.68 -6.18 18.86
N GLY A 107 -5.00 -6.01 20.14
CA GLY A 107 -5.70 -7.03 20.92
C GLY A 107 -4.91 -8.35 20.98
N GLU A 108 -5.62 -9.47 21.17
CA GLU A 108 -4.97 -10.79 21.32
C GLU A 108 -4.55 -11.43 19.99
N ARG A 109 -5.20 -11.07 18.87
CA ARG A 109 -5.02 -11.76 17.57
C ARG A 109 -5.04 -10.84 16.34
N GLY A 110 -5.03 -9.53 16.53
CA GLY A 110 -5.11 -8.54 15.45
C GLY A 110 -3.80 -7.79 15.24
N THR A 111 -3.80 -6.98 14.19
CA THR A 111 -2.71 -6.07 13.83
C THR A 111 -3.27 -4.70 13.51
N THR A 112 -2.69 -3.65 14.10
CA THR A 112 -2.85 -2.30 13.57
C THR A 112 -1.78 -2.08 12.52
N LEU A 113 -2.21 -1.84 11.27
CA LEU A 113 -1.32 -1.40 10.20
C LEU A 113 -1.48 0.11 10.02
N ARG A 114 -0.38 0.84 10.19
CA ARG A 114 -0.28 2.27 9.87
C ARG A 114 0.43 2.40 8.54
N PHE A 115 -0.26 2.99 7.58
CA PHE A 115 0.25 3.22 6.26
C PHE A 115 0.47 4.72 6.04
N THR A 116 1.63 5.07 5.45
CA THR A 116 1.86 6.42 4.95
C THR A 116 2.43 6.41 3.53
N ASN A 117 1.96 7.34 2.71
CA ASN A 117 2.56 7.62 1.41
C ASN A 117 2.88 9.11 1.29
N GLU A 118 4.13 9.45 1.05
CA GLU A 118 4.56 10.83 0.78
C GLU A 118 4.84 10.99 -0.70
N ILE A 119 4.15 11.92 -1.34
CA ILE A 119 4.23 12.21 -2.77
C ILE A 119 4.41 13.71 -3.00
N ARG A 120 4.90 14.08 -4.19
CA ARG A 120 4.93 15.47 -4.64
C ARG A 120 4.01 15.66 -5.85
N GLY A 121 3.22 16.71 -5.85
CA GLY A 121 2.33 17.05 -6.95
C GLY A 121 1.27 18.07 -6.59
N ASP A 122 0.19 18.06 -7.35
CA ASP A 122 -0.97 18.91 -7.10
C ASP A 122 -2.06 18.18 -6.28
N ASP A 123 -3.10 18.93 -5.95
CA ASP A 123 -4.21 18.43 -5.16
C ASP A 123 -5.06 17.36 -5.89
N GLU A 124 -5.04 17.34 -7.22
CA GLU A 124 -5.70 16.28 -8.00
C GLU A 124 -4.96 14.96 -7.81
N LEU A 125 -3.63 14.96 -7.97
CA LEU A 125 -2.80 13.79 -7.69
C LEU A 125 -2.98 13.30 -6.24
N ARG A 126 -3.03 14.22 -5.27
CA ARG A 126 -3.29 13.87 -3.86
C ARG A 126 -4.58 13.07 -3.68
N ARG A 127 -5.67 13.51 -4.31
CA ARG A 127 -6.99 12.87 -4.23
C ARG A 127 -7.01 11.52 -4.94
N ASP A 128 -6.38 11.44 -6.12
CA ASP A 128 -6.26 10.19 -6.87
C ASP A 128 -5.43 9.16 -6.10
N CYS A 129 -4.34 9.57 -5.46
CA CYS A 129 -3.55 8.70 -4.60
C CYS A 129 -4.31 8.25 -3.34
N LEU A 130 -5.14 9.11 -2.73
CA LEU A 130 -6.00 8.69 -1.61
C LEU A 130 -6.96 7.58 -2.04
N ALA A 131 -7.64 7.73 -3.18
CA ALA A 131 -8.54 6.72 -3.71
C ALA A 131 -7.81 5.42 -4.08
N ALA A 132 -6.67 5.53 -4.79
CA ALA A 132 -5.88 4.37 -5.20
C ALA A 132 -5.35 3.58 -4.00
N TRP A 133 -4.81 4.26 -2.97
CA TRP A 133 -4.33 3.56 -1.77
C TRP A 133 -5.46 2.96 -0.96
N HIS A 134 -6.61 3.62 -0.83
CA HIS A 134 -7.77 3.02 -0.19
C HIS A 134 -8.14 1.70 -0.87
N LEU A 135 -8.20 1.69 -2.20
CA LEU A 135 -8.50 0.49 -2.98
C LEU A 135 -7.49 -0.64 -2.74
N HIS A 136 -6.19 -0.34 -2.85
CA HIS A 136 -5.16 -1.35 -2.58
C HIS A 136 -5.18 -1.86 -1.13
N LEU A 137 -5.57 -1.02 -0.17
CA LEU A 137 -5.72 -1.42 1.22
C LEU A 137 -6.98 -2.28 1.46
N GLU A 138 -8.04 -2.12 0.65
CA GLU A 138 -9.16 -3.07 0.59
C GLU A 138 -8.66 -4.44 0.09
N TYR A 139 -7.88 -4.46 -0.99
CA TYR A 139 -7.27 -5.69 -1.53
C TYR A 139 -6.32 -6.37 -0.55
N LEU A 140 -5.55 -5.61 0.23
CA LEU A 140 -4.69 -6.17 1.27
C LEU A 140 -5.52 -6.93 2.32
N ALA A 141 -6.64 -6.35 2.77
CA ALA A 141 -7.52 -7.00 3.72
C ALA A 141 -8.14 -8.28 3.13
N GLU A 142 -8.61 -8.24 1.88
CA GLU A 142 -9.17 -9.40 1.18
C GLU A 142 -8.14 -10.53 0.96
N ALA A 143 -6.91 -10.17 0.56
CA ALA A 143 -5.81 -11.12 0.39
C ALA A 143 -5.47 -11.82 1.71
N LEU A 144 -5.47 -11.09 2.84
CA LEU A 144 -5.27 -11.67 4.16
C LEU A 144 -6.39 -12.63 4.57
N ASP A 145 -7.61 -12.40 4.10
CA ASP A 145 -8.76 -13.30 4.25
C ASP A 145 -8.75 -14.48 3.26
N GLY A 146 -7.74 -14.57 2.39
CA GLY A 146 -7.56 -15.65 1.42
C GLY A 146 -8.20 -15.40 0.05
N ASN A 147 -8.57 -14.15 -0.24
CA ASN A 147 -9.17 -13.72 -1.50
C ASN A 147 -8.24 -12.72 -2.21
N PRO A 148 -7.12 -13.17 -2.80
CA PRO A 148 -6.21 -12.28 -3.52
C PRO A 148 -6.87 -11.71 -4.78
N VAL A 149 -6.37 -10.57 -5.25
CA VAL A 149 -6.92 -9.89 -6.44
C VAL A 149 -6.69 -10.73 -7.70
N ASP A 150 -7.75 -10.96 -8.47
CA ASP A 150 -7.62 -11.43 -9.85
C ASP A 150 -7.38 -10.24 -10.79
N TRP A 151 -6.10 -9.93 -10.99
CA TRP A 151 -5.66 -8.84 -11.87
C TRP A 151 -6.09 -9.00 -13.33
N ARG A 152 -6.49 -10.20 -13.78
CA ARG A 152 -6.97 -10.39 -15.17
C ARG A 152 -8.40 -9.93 -15.36
N SER A 153 -9.20 -9.95 -14.30
CA SER A 153 -10.59 -9.49 -14.30
C SER A 153 -10.77 -8.15 -13.58
N TRP A 154 -9.67 -7.47 -13.25
CA TRP A 154 -9.71 -6.20 -12.54
C TRP A 154 -10.39 -5.11 -13.38
N THR A 155 -11.24 -4.30 -12.74
CA THR A 155 -11.91 -3.14 -13.34
C THR A 155 -11.67 -1.90 -12.47
N PRO A 156 -11.71 -0.68 -13.06
CA PRO A 156 -11.50 0.56 -12.33
C PRO A 156 -12.75 1.04 -11.56
N ASP A 157 -13.88 0.33 -11.63
CA ASP A 157 -15.17 0.81 -11.11
C ASP A 157 -15.08 1.20 -9.62
N ARG A 158 -14.46 0.34 -8.80
CA ARG A 158 -14.27 0.62 -7.37
C ARG A 158 -13.33 1.80 -7.12
N PHE A 159 -12.33 2.00 -7.98
CA PHE A 159 -11.45 3.17 -7.91
C PHE A 159 -12.25 4.46 -8.18
N GLU A 160 -13.13 4.46 -9.18
CA GLU A 160 -13.96 5.62 -9.53
C GLU A 160 -14.88 6.03 -8.37
N GLU A 161 -15.55 5.06 -7.73
CA GLU A 161 -16.37 5.30 -6.53
C GLU A 161 -15.57 5.92 -5.38
N LEU A 162 -14.35 5.41 -5.13
CA LEU A 162 -13.46 5.93 -4.09
C LEU A 162 -12.95 7.33 -4.45
N ARG A 163 -12.67 7.59 -5.73
CA ARG A 163 -12.25 8.91 -6.22
C ARG A 163 -13.33 9.97 -5.96
N GLU A 164 -14.60 9.63 -6.21
CA GLU A 164 -15.73 10.51 -5.87
C GLU A 164 -15.87 10.75 -4.36
N THR A 165 -15.58 9.74 -3.54
CA THR A 165 -15.59 9.86 -2.08
C THR A 165 -14.52 10.83 -1.58
N TYR A 166 -13.31 10.77 -2.15
CA TYR A 166 -12.19 11.64 -1.79
C TYR A 166 -12.20 13.02 -2.47
N ALA A 167 -13.17 13.28 -3.36
CA ALA A 167 -13.37 14.57 -4.00
C ALA A 167 -14.19 15.56 -3.13
N GLN A 168 -14.86 15.07 -2.08
CA GLN A 168 -15.69 15.83 -1.14
C GLN A 168 -14.89 16.41 0.02
#